data_AF-X1SUN5-F1
#
_entry.id   AF-X1SUN5-F1
#
_cell.length_a   1.000
_cell.length_b   1.000
_cell.length_c   1.000
_cell.angle_alpha   90.00
_cell.angle_beta   90.00
_cell.angle_gamma   90.00
#
_symmetry.space_group_name_H-M   'P 1'
#
loop_
_entity.id
_entity.type
_entity.pdbx_description
1 polymer ?
#
loop_
_entity_poly.entity_id
_entity_poly.type
_entity_poly.pdbx_seq_one_letter_code
_entity_poly.pdbx_strand_id
1 'polypeptide(L)'
;YQDPCRLGRHLGIYDEPRRVLQEGTSQPAEGERHFHDMKETGKRSLCCGVSAWMNCDLTSKTMQVERLRQARETGAEVLAVACPKCQIHLTCAMKDKAVSEKYGIRIRDISAITLERMG
;
A
#
# COMPACT_ATOMS: atom_id res chain seq x y z
N TYR A 1 -0.72 5.09 2.44
CA TYR A 1 -1.71 4.01 2.19
C TYR A 1 -1.81 3.76 0.68
N GLN A 2 -1.90 2.51 0.25
CA GLN A 2 -2.12 2.14 -1.16
C GLN A 2 -3.62 2.14 -1.46
N ASP A 3 -4.11 3.16 -2.16
CA ASP A 3 -5.50 3.15 -2.63
C ASP A 3 -5.68 2.06 -3.70
N PRO A 4 -6.43 0.98 -3.43
CA PRO A 4 -6.55 -0.10 -4.39
C PRO A 4 -7.46 0.30 -5.53
N CYS A 5 -7.14 -0.13 -6.75
CA CYS A 5 -7.93 0.19 -7.94
C CYS A 5 -9.41 -0.24 -7.82
N ARG A 6 -9.68 -1.40 -7.19
CA ARG A 6 -11.04 -1.93 -7.00
C ARG A 6 -11.86 -1.12 -6.00
N LEU A 7 -11.32 -0.79 -4.84
CA LEU A 7 -12.06 0.06 -3.88
C LEU A 7 -12.20 1.48 -4.43
N GLY A 8 -11.10 2.06 -4.90
CA GLY A 8 -11.09 3.44 -5.37
C GLY A 8 -11.81 3.64 -6.71
N ARG A 9 -11.19 3.22 -7.82
CA ARG A 9 -11.65 3.58 -9.17
C ARG A 9 -12.96 2.90 -9.56
N HIS A 10 -13.22 1.71 -9.03
CA HIS A 10 -14.43 0.95 -9.38
C HIS A 10 -15.59 1.13 -8.40
N LEU A 11 -15.33 1.37 -7.11
CA LEU A 11 -16.37 1.49 -6.08
C LEU A 11 -16.48 2.88 -5.44
N GLY A 12 -15.53 3.79 -5.70
CA GLY A 12 -15.52 5.13 -5.11
C GLY A 12 -15.12 5.18 -3.64
N ILE A 13 -14.64 4.07 -3.09
CA ILE A 13 -14.30 3.89 -1.67
C ILE A 13 -12.82 4.29 -1.47
N TYR A 14 -12.60 5.41 -0.79
CA TYR A 14 -11.27 5.97 -0.52
C TYR A 14 -11.08 6.31 0.96
N ASP A 15 -12.10 6.91 1.57
CA ASP A 15 -12.00 7.50 2.89
C ASP A 15 -12.18 6.46 3.99
N GLU A 16 -13.07 5.49 3.80
CA GLU A 16 -13.43 4.48 4.80
C GLU A 16 -12.22 3.62 5.22
N PRO A 17 -11.39 3.09 4.30
CA PRO A 17 -10.19 2.35 4.71
C PRO A 17 -9.16 3.25 5.42
N ARG A 18 -9.08 4.53 5.05
CA ARG A 18 -8.19 5.50 5.69
C ARG A 18 -8.66 5.84 7.10
N ARG A 19 -9.97 5.98 7.30
CA ARG A 19 -10.58 6.15 8.62
C ARG A 19 -10.32 4.95 9.52
N VAL A 20 -10.48 3.71 9.05
CA VAL A 20 -10.15 2.51 9.85
C VAL A 20 -8.70 2.53 10.34
N LEU A 21 -7.77 2.97 9.49
CA LEU A 21 -6.35 3.11 9.87
C LEU A 21 -6.08 4.28 10.84
N GLN A 22 -6.94 5.30 10.86
CA GLN A 22 -6.87 6.46 11.77
C GLN A 22 -7.59 6.21 13.11
N GLU A 23 -8.75 5.57 13.09
CA GLU A 23 -9.63 5.38 14.26
C GLU A 23 -9.21 4.21 15.14
N GLY A 24 -8.57 3.18 14.57
CA GLY A 24 -8.04 2.04 15.31
C GLY A 24 -6.87 2.37 16.26
N THR A 25 -6.57 3.65 16.52
CA THR A 25 -5.50 4.09 17.42
C THR A 25 -6.08 4.56 18.75
N SER A 26 -6.39 3.63 19.65
CA SER A 26 -6.85 3.94 21.02
C SER A 26 -5.75 4.62 21.86
N GLN A 27 -4.51 4.63 21.40
CA GLN A 27 -3.41 5.40 21.96
C GLN A 27 -2.58 6.03 20.82
N PRO A 28 -2.58 7.36 20.64
CA PRO A 28 -1.59 7.98 19.79
C PRO A 28 -0.26 8.00 20.55
N ALA A 29 0.54 6.94 20.41
CA ALA A 29 1.95 7.01 20.77
C ALA A 29 2.57 8.18 19.99
N GLU A 30 3.19 9.11 20.70
CA GLU A 30 3.78 10.31 20.11
C GLU A 30 4.81 9.91 19.04
N GLY A 31 4.46 10.12 17.76
CA GLY A 31 5.30 9.78 16.61
C GLY A 31 4.55 9.10 15.45
N GLU A 32 3.45 8.37 15.72
CA GLU A 32 2.71 7.60 14.70
C GLU A 32 1.71 8.41 13.84
N ARG A 33 1.72 9.74 13.97
CA ARG A 33 0.65 10.63 13.51
C ARG A 33 0.62 10.97 12.02
N HIS A 34 1.51 10.42 11.19
CA HIS A 34 1.72 10.94 9.84
C HIS A 34 1.37 9.88 8.78
N PHE A 35 0.12 9.88 8.33
CA PHE A 35 -0.20 9.27 7.04
C PHE A 35 0.46 10.10 5.95
N HIS A 36 1.47 9.52 5.33
CA HIS A 36 2.09 10.13 4.17
C HIS A 36 1.38 9.66 2.90
N ASP A 37 0.88 10.62 2.12
CA ASP A 37 0.40 10.34 0.79
C ASP A 37 1.59 10.16 -0.16
N MET A 38 1.50 9.12 -0.98
CA MET A 38 2.40 8.94 -2.13
C MET A 38 2.05 9.98 -3.20
N LYS A 39 3.01 10.27 -4.09
CA LYS A 39 2.84 11.22 -5.20
C LYS A 39 1.54 10.99 -6.00
N GLU A 40 1.24 9.74 -6.31
CA GLU A 40 -0.01 9.31 -6.92
C GLU A 40 -0.91 8.64 -5.87
N THR A 41 -1.93 9.38 -5.40
CA THR A 41 -2.89 8.97 -4.37
C THR A 41 -4.33 9.07 -4.89
N GLY A 42 -5.28 8.43 -4.20
CA GLY A 42 -6.70 8.43 -4.53
C GLY A 42 -6.99 7.87 -5.93
N LYS A 43 -7.76 8.61 -6.74
CA LYS A 43 -8.08 8.22 -8.14
C LYS A 43 -6.84 8.03 -9.02
N ARG A 44 -5.77 8.78 -8.74
CA ARG A 44 -4.49 8.71 -9.48
C ARG A 44 -3.58 7.57 -9.02
N SER A 45 -3.93 6.88 -7.93
CA SER A 45 -3.14 5.79 -7.38
C SER A 45 -2.74 4.75 -8.44
N LEU A 46 -1.44 4.48 -8.59
CA LEU A 46 -0.92 3.36 -9.39
C LEU A 46 -1.41 2.02 -8.84
N CYS A 47 -1.86 1.16 -9.75
CA CYS A 47 -2.22 -0.23 -9.49
C CYS A 47 -0.97 -1.10 -9.26
N CYS A 48 -1.12 -2.27 -8.63
CA CYS A 48 -0.05 -3.29 -8.58
C CYS A 48 0.18 -4.02 -9.91
N GLY A 49 -0.45 -3.57 -11.00
CA GLY A 49 -0.28 -4.09 -12.35
C GLY A 49 -1.15 -5.30 -12.70
N VAL A 50 -1.78 -5.96 -11.72
CA VAL A 50 -2.49 -7.23 -11.96
C VAL A 50 -3.98 -7.12 -11.62
N SER A 51 -4.84 -7.28 -12.62
CA SER A 51 -6.29 -7.43 -12.48
C SER A 51 -6.74 -8.87 -12.74
N ALA A 52 -8.05 -9.09 -12.83
CA ALA A 52 -8.56 -10.38 -13.30
C ALA A 52 -8.08 -10.64 -14.73
N TRP A 53 -7.69 -11.89 -15.01
CA TRP A 53 -7.28 -12.38 -16.34
C TRP A 53 -6.03 -11.74 -16.96
N MET A 54 -5.27 -10.95 -16.20
CA MET A 54 -3.97 -10.43 -16.64
C MET A 54 -2.83 -11.22 -16.00
N ASN A 55 -1.79 -11.51 -16.80
CA ASN A 55 -0.54 -12.07 -16.31
C ASN A 55 0.29 -11.01 -15.60
N CYS A 56 1.11 -11.43 -14.64
CA CYS A 56 2.14 -10.57 -14.07
C CYS A 56 3.39 -10.66 -14.94
N ASP A 57 3.75 -9.55 -15.58
CA ASP A 57 4.84 -9.46 -16.56
C ASP A 57 5.78 -8.27 -16.26
N LEU A 58 6.65 -7.93 -17.21
CA LEU A 58 7.57 -6.80 -17.08
C LEU A 58 6.84 -5.47 -16.90
N THR A 59 5.73 -5.25 -17.60
CA THR A 59 4.92 -4.03 -17.47
C THR A 59 4.33 -3.91 -16.07
N SER A 60 3.77 -5.01 -15.55
CA SER A 60 3.28 -5.09 -14.18
C SER A 60 4.38 -4.82 -13.16
N LYS A 61 5.58 -5.38 -13.39
CA LYS A 61 6.75 -5.17 -12.52
C LYS A 61 7.20 -3.71 -12.52
N THR A 62 7.21 -3.02 -13.66
CA THR A 62 7.54 -1.58 -13.72
C THR A 62 6.57 -0.76 -12.85
N MET A 63 5.26 -1.04 -12.92
CA MET A 63 4.27 -0.36 -12.09
C MET A 63 4.46 -0.65 -10.60
N GLN A 64 4.77 -1.90 -10.25
CA GLN A 64 5.02 -2.32 -8.87
C GLN A 64 6.25 -1.60 -8.31
N VAL A 65 7.37 -1.60 -9.04
CA VAL A 65 8.62 -0.94 -8.62
C VAL A 65 8.43 0.56 -8.47
N GLU A 66 7.75 1.19 -9.41
CA GLU A 66 7.43 2.62 -9.31
C GLU A 66 6.56 2.93 -8.09
N ARG A 67 5.56 2.10 -7.80
CA ARG A 67 4.75 2.27 -6.60
C ARG A 67 5.57 2.10 -5.31
N LEU A 68 6.48 1.13 -5.26
CA LEU A 68 7.38 0.92 -4.12
C LEU A 68 8.36 2.07 -3.95
N ARG A 69 8.88 2.64 -5.04
CA ARG A 69 9.68 3.87 -5.03
C ARG A 69 8.90 5.02 -4.38
N GLN A 70 7.67 5.27 -4.82
CA GLN A 70 6.84 6.33 -4.24
C GLN A 70 6.56 6.10 -2.76
N ALA A 71 6.30 4.86 -2.36
CA ALA A 71 6.10 4.52 -0.96
C ALA A 71 7.36 4.84 -0.14
N ARG A 72 8.55 4.46 -0.63
CA ARG A 72 9.82 4.77 0.04
C ARG A 72 10.10 6.27 0.14
N GLU A 73 9.77 7.04 -0.89
CA GLU A 73 9.96 8.50 -0.92
C GLU A 73 9.12 9.25 0.10
N THR A 74 8.04 8.64 0.59
CA THR A 74 7.26 9.22 1.70
C THR A 74 8.00 9.22 3.03
N GLY A 75 9.06 8.41 3.18
CA GLY A 75 9.74 8.17 4.45
C GLY A 75 9.01 7.18 5.37
N ALA A 76 7.85 6.66 4.97
CA ALA A 76 7.12 5.67 5.77
C ALA A 76 7.85 4.32 5.84
N GLU A 77 7.73 3.66 6.98
CA GLU A 77 8.26 2.30 7.17
C GLU A 77 7.30 1.21 6.68
N VAL A 78 6.01 1.54 6.59
CA VAL A 78 4.93 0.60 6.29
C VAL A 78 4.08 1.13 5.14
N LEU A 79 3.93 0.31 4.09
CA LEU A 79 2.91 0.48 3.08
C LEU A 79 1.67 -0.33 3.48
N ALA A 80 0.67 0.37 4.02
CA ALA A 80 -0.63 -0.19 4.31
C ALA A 80 -1.41 -0.50 3.02
N VAL A 81 -1.96 -1.71 2.91
CA VAL A 81 -2.76 -2.19 1.78
C VAL A 81 -4.09 -2.80 2.27
N ALA A 82 -5.17 -2.63 1.51
CA ALA A 82 -6.48 -3.24 1.82
C ALA A 82 -6.93 -4.25 0.75
N CYS A 83 -6.08 -4.54 -0.23
CA CYS A 83 -6.38 -5.45 -1.33
C CYS A 83 -5.38 -6.60 -1.32
N PRO A 84 -5.84 -7.87 -1.24
CA PRO A 84 -4.95 -9.03 -1.23
C PRO A 84 -4.04 -9.10 -2.46
N LYS A 85 -4.53 -8.69 -3.65
CA LYS A 85 -3.69 -8.60 -4.86
C LYS A 85 -2.59 -7.56 -4.74
N CYS A 86 -2.88 -6.39 -4.16
CA CYS A 86 -1.83 -5.39 -3.90
C CYS A 86 -0.78 -5.96 -2.94
N GLN A 87 -1.20 -6.62 -1.85
CA GLN A 87 -0.29 -7.26 -0.91
C GLN A 87 0.61 -8.30 -1.61
N ILE A 88 0.00 -9.26 -2.31
CA ILE A 88 0.72 -10.35 -2.99
C ILE A 88 1.73 -9.81 -4.00
N HIS A 89 1.30 -8.93 -4.92
CA HIS A 89 2.15 -8.51 -6.03
C HIS A 89 3.23 -7.51 -5.63
N LEU A 90 2.94 -6.59 -4.69
CA LEU A 90 3.98 -5.69 -4.18
C LEU A 90 4.99 -6.45 -3.30
N THR A 91 4.54 -7.44 -2.53
CA THR A 91 5.44 -8.31 -1.73
C THR A 91 6.28 -9.20 -2.64
N CYS A 92 5.70 -9.74 -3.71
CA CYS A 92 6.43 -10.49 -4.72
C CYS A 92 7.50 -9.62 -5.39
N ALA A 93 7.17 -8.37 -5.75
CA ALA A 93 8.13 -7.43 -6.31
C ALA A 93 9.31 -7.16 -5.36
N MET A 94 9.07 -7.15 -4.04
CA MET A 94 10.08 -7.01 -2.99
C MET A 94 10.96 -8.26 -2.78
N LYS A 95 10.67 -9.40 -3.39
CA LYS A 95 11.59 -10.57 -3.36
C LYS A 95 12.79 -10.40 -4.28
N ASP A 96 12.73 -9.44 -5.20
CA ASP A 96 13.84 -9.06 -6.05
C ASP A 96 14.83 -8.22 -5.25
N LYS A 97 16.07 -8.71 -5.15
CA LYS A 97 17.12 -8.13 -4.32
C LYS A 97 17.40 -6.67 -4.67
N ALA A 98 17.45 -6.32 -5.95
CA ALA A 98 17.74 -4.96 -6.39
C ALA A 98 16.60 -3.99 -6.01
N VAL A 99 15.36 -4.48 -6.01
CA VAL A 99 14.19 -3.70 -5.58
C VAL A 99 14.18 -3.53 -4.07
N SER A 100 14.42 -4.61 -3.31
CA SER A 100 14.41 -4.57 -1.85
C SER A 100 15.53 -3.72 -1.26
N GLU A 101 16.75 -3.81 -1.80
CA GLU A 101 17.88 -3.00 -1.33
C GLU A 101 17.65 -1.51 -1.56
N LYS A 102 16.95 -1.16 -2.65
CA LYS A 102 16.73 0.24 -3.02
C LYS A 102 15.48 0.86 -2.38
N TYR A 103 14.39 0.11 -2.29
CA TYR A 103 13.07 0.64 -1.92
C TYR A 103 12.43 -0.06 -0.72
N GLY A 104 13.16 -0.92 0.00
CA GLY A 104 12.66 -1.75 1.08
C GLY A 104 11.68 -1.02 2.01
N ILE A 105 10.46 -1.55 2.08
CA ILE A 105 9.36 -1.07 2.92
C ILE A 105 8.49 -2.26 3.32
N ARG A 106 7.98 -2.27 4.56
CA ARG A 106 7.10 -3.36 5.04
C ARG A 106 5.72 -3.20 4.43
N ILE A 107 5.20 -4.25 3.80
CA ILE A 107 3.86 -4.23 3.21
C ILE A 107 2.92 -4.97 4.15
N ARG A 108 1.86 -4.29 4.61
CA ARG A 108 0.99 -4.81 5.66
C ARG A 108 -0.49 -4.59 5.33
N ASP A 109 -1.28 -5.62 5.57
CA ASP A 109 -2.74 -5.53 5.45
C ASP A 109 -3.33 -4.65 6.55
N ILE A 110 -4.35 -3.86 6.20
CA ILE A 110 -5.00 -2.94 7.15
C ILE A 110 -5.64 -3.68 8.34
N SER A 111 -6.18 -4.89 8.16
CA SER A 111 -6.78 -5.64 9.27
C SER A 111 -5.74 -6.09 10.28
N ALA A 112 -4.55 -6.48 9.81
CA ALA A 112 -3.43 -6.84 10.68
C ALA A 112 -2.89 -5.62 11.43
N ILE A 113 -2.84 -4.44 10.79
CA ILE A 113 -2.44 -3.19 11.43
C ILE A 113 -3.47 -2.80 12.51
N THR A 114 -4.76 -2.85 12.19
CA THR A 114 -5.83 -2.47 13.12
C THR A 114 -5.88 -3.44 14.30
N LEU A 115 -5.77 -4.76 14.07
CA LEU A 115 -5.81 -5.76 15.14
C LEU A 115 -4.69 -5.56 16.17
N GLU A 116 -3.46 -5.29 15.73
CA GLU A 116 -2.32 -5.04 16.63
C GLU A 116 -2.52 -3.82 17.53
N ARG A 117 -3.35 -2.86 17.10
CA ARG A 117 -3.63 -1.63 17.84
C ARG A 117 -4.85 -1.73 18.77
N MET A 118 -5.58 -2.84 18.71
CA MET A 118 -6.69 -3.13 19.63
C MET A 118 -6.24 -3.84 20.92
N GLY A 119 -4.93 -4.12 21.06
CA GLY A 119 -4.29 -4.56 22.31
C GLY A 119 -3.76 -3.41 23.15
#